data_AF-I3YVV8-F1
#
_entry.id   AF-I3YVV8-F1
#
_cell.length_a   1.000
_cell.length_b   1.000
_cell.length_c   1.000
_cell.angle_alpha   90.00
_cell.angle_beta   90.00
_cell.angle_gamma   90.00
#
_symmetry.space_group_name_H-M   'P 1'
#
loop_
_entity.id
_entity.type
_entity.pdbx_description
1 polymer ?
#
loop_
_entity_poly.entity_id
_entity_poly.type
_entity_poly.pdbx_seq_one_letter_code
_entity_poly.pdbx_strand_id
1 'polypeptide(L)'
;MKTLKKVFFIMACLFLTIAAKAQEENNEQKRERVEKSTKPFNPSYFSLSENSFYVLEAMIVNNQIVIDSTATISVVPGKLPYPSGNFKVAVMDKQGKQITEYFMQDPLNIHSCEGENNHVGSLKNGRVFISLPKNNSIGKLIFSRDKERIGTVDIGDLIVKTQRDPTKGEQ
;
A
#
# COMPACT_ATOMS: atom_id res chain seq x y z
N MET A 1 58.99 14.54 10.05
CA MET A 1 57.62 14.49 9.46
C MET A 1 57.24 13.21 8.70
N LYS A 2 58.13 12.22 8.48
CA LYS A 2 57.77 11.00 7.73
C LYS A 2 57.13 9.88 8.59
N THR A 3 57.43 9.85 9.90
CA THR A 3 56.91 8.84 10.84
C THR A 3 55.48 9.12 11.29
N LEU A 4 55.12 10.38 11.57
CA LEU A 4 53.75 10.75 11.98
C LEU A 4 52.68 10.43 10.91
N LYS A 5 53.00 10.62 9.61
CA LYS A 5 52.08 10.32 8.51
C LYS A 5 51.80 8.82 8.35
N LYS A 6 52.77 7.95 8.66
CA LYS A 6 52.57 6.49 8.62
C LYS A 6 51.66 6.00 9.74
N VAL A 7 51.78 6.56 10.95
CA VAL A 7 50.93 6.19 12.09
C VAL A 7 49.47 6.60 11.85
N PHE A 8 49.23 7.80 11.29
CA PHE A 8 47.88 8.24 10.92
C PHE A 8 47.26 7.37 9.82
N PHE A 9 48.04 6.92 8.85
CA PHE A 9 47.55 6.05 7.78
C PHE A 9 47.17 4.66 8.30
N ILE A 10 47.95 4.08 9.23
CA ILE A 10 47.65 2.80 9.86
C ILE A 10 46.40 2.89 10.74
N MET A 11 46.25 3.98 11.51
CA MET A 11 45.03 4.24 12.30
C MET A 11 43.79 4.40 11.41
N ALA A 12 43.88 5.12 10.28
CA ALA A 12 42.77 5.28 9.35
C ALA A 12 42.35 3.93 8.72
N CYS A 13 43.29 3.06 8.36
CA CYS A 13 42.99 1.71 7.88
C CYS A 13 42.38 0.80 8.96
N LEU A 14 42.79 0.94 10.22
CA LEU A 14 42.19 0.23 11.35
C LEU A 14 40.74 0.70 11.62
N PHE A 15 40.46 1.99 11.53
CA PHE A 15 39.10 2.51 11.66
C PHE A 15 38.18 2.08 10.49
N LEU A 16 38.70 2.01 9.26
CA LEU A 16 37.94 1.55 8.08
C LEU A 16 37.59 0.06 8.15
N THR A 17 38.46 -0.77 8.72
CA THR A 17 38.22 -2.22 8.89
C THR A 17 37.24 -2.53 10.03
N ILE A 18 37.18 -1.70 11.07
CA ILE A 18 36.17 -1.80 12.13
C ILE A 18 34.79 -1.37 11.63
N ALA A 19 34.70 -0.34 10.77
CA ALA A 19 33.44 0.08 10.16
C ALA A 19 32.90 -0.92 9.12
N ALA A 20 33.78 -1.63 8.40
CA ALA A 20 33.39 -2.69 7.48
C ALA A 20 32.88 -3.97 8.18
N LYS A 21 33.10 -4.12 9.49
CA LYS A 21 32.48 -5.13 10.35
C LYS A 21 31.24 -4.60 11.07
N ALA A 22 30.50 -3.69 10.45
CA ALA A 22 29.08 -3.52 10.75
C ALA A 22 28.37 -4.83 10.40
N GLN A 23 28.43 -5.72 11.38
CA GLN A 23 27.85 -7.04 11.52
C GLN A 23 26.75 -7.31 10.48
N GLU A 24 27.08 -8.10 9.44
CA GLU A 24 26.07 -8.81 8.67
C GLU A 24 25.30 -9.67 9.67
N GLU A 25 24.15 -9.14 10.09
CA GLU A 25 23.26 -9.84 11.00
C GLU A 25 22.81 -11.13 10.31
N ASN A 26 23.20 -12.28 10.85
CA ASN A 26 22.85 -13.56 10.27
C ASN A 26 21.33 -13.75 10.31
N ASN A 27 20.81 -14.69 9.52
CA ASN A 27 19.38 -14.90 9.38
C ASN A 27 18.69 -15.29 10.71
N GLU A 28 19.40 -15.93 11.65
CA GLU A 28 18.86 -16.29 12.97
C GLU A 28 18.70 -15.08 13.89
N GLN A 29 19.68 -14.18 13.92
CA GLN A 29 19.59 -12.93 14.71
C GLN A 29 18.47 -12.02 14.20
N LYS A 30 18.29 -11.94 12.87
CA LYS A 30 17.14 -11.24 12.26
C LYS A 30 15.82 -11.88 12.67
N ARG A 31 15.73 -13.21 12.61
CA ARG A 31 14.53 -13.95 12.99
C ARG A 31 14.19 -13.75 14.47
N GLU A 32 15.16 -13.88 15.36
CA GLU A 32 14.97 -13.70 16.81
C GLU A 32 14.54 -12.26 17.14
N ARG A 33 15.09 -11.26 16.45
CA ARG A 33 14.65 -9.87 16.57
C ARG A 33 13.21 -9.70 16.09
N VAL A 34 12.85 -10.27 14.95
CA VAL A 34 11.46 -10.22 14.43
C VAL A 34 10.51 -10.91 15.40
N GLU A 35 10.85 -12.09 15.92
CA GLU A 35 10.03 -12.81 16.91
C GLU A 35 9.85 -12.00 18.20
N LYS A 36 10.90 -11.36 18.72
CA LYS A 36 10.83 -10.52 19.94
C LYS A 36 10.10 -9.19 19.74
N SER A 37 10.11 -8.63 18.53
CA SER A 37 9.50 -7.33 18.22
C SER A 37 8.09 -7.43 17.64
N THR A 38 7.71 -8.60 17.13
CA THR A 38 6.35 -8.85 16.62
C THR A 38 5.41 -9.01 17.79
N LYS A 39 4.43 -8.11 17.90
CA LYS A 39 3.36 -8.24 18.89
C LYS A 39 2.64 -9.59 18.68
N PRO A 40 2.20 -10.27 19.76
CA PRO A 40 1.39 -11.47 19.64
C PRO A 40 0.18 -11.22 18.76
N PHE A 41 -0.21 -12.21 17.96
CA PHE A 41 -1.44 -12.15 17.19
C PHE A 41 -2.62 -11.94 18.15
N ASN A 42 -3.42 -10.90 17.90
CA ASN A 42 -4.59 -10.56 18.69
C ASN A 42 -5.80 -10.46 17.76
N PRO A 43 -6.73 -11.44 17.76
CA PRO A 43 -7.90 -11.41 16.90
C PRO A 43 -8.80 -10.20 17.22
N SER A 44 -8.85 -9.77 18.48
CA SER A 44 -9.63 -8.59 18.89
C SER A 44 -9.11 -7.30 18.24
N TYR A 45 -7.87 -7.25 17.75
CA TYR A 45 -7.38 -6.12 16.96
C TYR A 45 -8.25 -5.88 15.72
N PHE A 46 -8.73 -6.96 15.09
CA PHE A 46 -9.51 -6.95 13.85
C PHE A 46 -11.01 -6.72 14.09
N SER A 47 -11.46 -6.59 15.33
CA SER A 47 -12.84 -6.26 15.66
C SER A 47 -13.01 -4.82 16.17
N LEU A 48 -11.91 -4.09 16.37
CA LEU A 48 -11.96 -2.72 16.87
C LEU A 48 -12.21 -1.74 15.71
N SER A 49 -13.20 -0.86 15.88
CA SER A 49 -13.58 0.14 14.85
C SER A 49 -12.49 1.16 14.54
N GLU A 50 -11.57 1.41 15.46
CA GLU A 50 -10.37 2.24 15.27
C GLU A 50 -9.33 1.57 14.35
N ASN A 51 -9.32 0.23 14.33
CA ASN A 51 -8.48 -0.58 13.46
C ASN A 51 -9.33 -1.01 12.27
N SER A 52 -9.66 -0.07 11.39
CA SER A 52 -10.41 -0.34 10.17
C SER A 52 -9.86 0.49 9.01
N PHE A 53 -10.22 0.09 7.81
CA PHE A 53 -9.88 0.76 6.57
C PHE A 53 -11.12 0.89 5.70
N TYR A 54 -11.03 1.72 4.65
CA TYR A 54 -12.11 1.86 3.68
C TYR A 54 -11.89 0.91 2.51
N VAL A 55 -12.95 0.32 1.98
CA VAL A 55 -12.92 -0.39 0.71
C VAL A 55 -13.84 0.33 -0.25
N LEU A 56 -13.27 0.89 -1.31
CA LEU A 56 -14.02 1.42 -2.44
C LEU A 56 -14.37 0.27 -3.37
N GLU A 57 -15.66 0.07 -3.58
CA GLU A 57 -16.20 -0.76 -4.64
C GLU A 57 -16.51 0.13 -5.84
N ALA A 58 -15.84 -0.10 -6.96
CA ALA A 58 -15.99 0.67 -8.18
C ALA A 58 -16.15 -0.25 -9.39
N MET A 59 -16.72 0.28 -10.47
CA MET A 59 -16.85 -0.45 -11.72
C MET A 59 -15.66 -0.19 -12.62
N ILE A 60 -15.29 -1.21 -13.40
CA ILE A 60 -14.45 -1.06 -14.57
C ILE A 60 -15.38 -1.03 -15.78
N VAL A 61 -15.28 0.02 -16.59
CA VAL A 61 -16.04 0.19 -17.83
C VAL A 61 -15.08 0.65 -18.92
N ASN A 62 -15.06 -0.07 -20.04
CA ASN A 62 -14.14 0.17 -21.15
C ASN A 62 -12.67 0.34 -20.70
N ASN A 63 -12.18 -0.57 -19.84
CA ASN A 63 -10.81 -0.57 -19.33
C ASN A 63 -10.45 0.68 -18.49
N GLN A 64 -11.45 1.34 -17.89
CA GLN A 64 -11.26 2.46 -16.97
C GLN A 64 -12.02 2.22 -15.67
N ILE A 65 -11.43 2.61 -14.55
CA ILE A 65 -12.10 2.61 -13.26
C ILE A 65 -13.02 3.82 -13.20
N VAL A 66 -14.31 3.58 -12.98
CA VAL A 66 -15.35 4.61 -12.96
C VAL A 66 -16.13 4.58 -11.65
N ILE A 67 -16.57 5.77 -11.22
CA ILE A 67 -17.48 5.94 -10.08
C ILE A 67 -18.87 6.21 -10.66
N ASP A 68 -19.73 5.21 -10.62
CA ASP A 68 -21.12 5.31 -11.03
C ASP A 68 -22.07 5.33 -9.82
N SER A 69 -23.38 5.22 -10.06
CA SER A 69 -24.39 5.20 -9.01
C SER A 69 -24.34 3.98 -8.10
N THR A 70 -23.63 2.91 -8.50
CA THR A 70 -23.47 1.67 -7.74
C THR A 70 -22.22 1.66 -6.88
N ALA A 71 -21.31 2.61 -7.08
CA ALA A 71 -20.09 2.71 -6.30
C ALA A 71 -20.37 2.95 -4.81
N THR A 72 -19.67 2.20 -3.96
CA THR A 72 -19.82 2.28 -2.51
C THR A 72 -18.47 2.37 -1.82
N ILE A 73 -18.47 2.90 -0.60
CA ILE A 73 -17.35 2.76 0.32
C ILE A 73 -17.88 2.04 1.55
N SER A 74 -17.24 0.93 1.92
CA SER A 74 -17.51 0.21 3.15
C SER A 74 -16.37 0.37 4.14
N VAL A 75 -16.68 0.26 5.43
CA VAL A 75 -15.68 0.26 6.51
C VAL A 75 -15.40 -1.19 6.85
N VAL A 76 -14.17 -1.64 6.62
CA VAL A 76 -13.76 -3.02 6.88
C VAL A 76 -12.85 -3.03 8.10
N PRO A 77 -13.18 -3.81 9.15
CA PRO A 77 -12.33 -3.88 10.33
C PRO A 77 -11.10 -4.75 10.03
N GLY A 78 -9.98 -4.39 10.64
CA GLY A 78 -8.68 -4.98 10.40
C GLY A 78 -7.61 -4.01 9.88
N LYS A 79 -6.49 -4.62 9.47
CA LYS A 79 -5.33 -3.90 8.94
C LYS A 79 -5.47 -3.73 7.44
N LEU A 80 -5.10 -2.54 6.94
CA LEU A 80 -5.00 -2.30 5.50
C LEU A 80 -4.08 -3.36 4.84
N PRO A 81 -4.48 -3.99 3.72
CA PRO A 81 -3.65 -4.96 3.02
C PRO A 81 -2.28 -4.42 2.66
N TYR A 82 -1.27 -5.30 2.68
CA TYR A 82 0.09 -4.90 2.31
C TYR A 82 0.17 -4.56 0.82
N PRO A 83 0.84 -3.46 0.44
CA PRO A 83 0.99 -3.09 -0.97
C PRO A 83 1.67 -4.19 -1.81
N SER A 84 1.18 -4.44 -3.01
CA SER A 84 1.77 -5.41 -3.96
C SER A 84 1.49 -4.99 -5.39
N GLY A 85 2.21 -5.53 -6.39
CA GLY A 85 1.93 -5.24 -7.81
C GLY A 85 2.55 -3.94 -8.33
N ASN A 86 2.08 -3.51 -9.51
CA ASN A 86 2.66 -2.41 -10.30
C ASN A 86 1.66 -1.27 -10.61
N PHE A 87 0.44 -1.35 -10.08
CA PHE A 87 -0.59 -0.33 -10.26
C PHE A 87 -0.59 0.60 -9.06
N LYS A 88 -0.19 1.85 -9.27
CA LYS A 88 -0.07 2.86 -8.23
C LYS A 88 -1.40 3.56 -8.00
N VAL A 89 -1.79 3.66 -6.73
CA VAL A 89 -2.94 4.43 -6.26
C VAL A 89 -2.42 5.57 -5.38
N ALA A 90 -2.49 6.80 -5.87
CA ALA A 90 -2.23 7.98 -5.06
C ALA A 90 -3.54 8.50 -4.49
N VAL A 91 -3.60 8.61 -3.16
CA VAL A 91 -4.78 9.05 -2.42
C VAL A 91 -4.61 10.52 -2.08
N MET A 92 -5.49 11.36 -2.62
CA MET A 92 -5.44 12.80 -2.47
C MET A 92 -6.55 13.28 -1.53
N ASP A 93 -6.26 14.28 -0.72
CA ASP A 93 -7.28 14.98 0.05
C ASP A 93 -8.15 15.89 -0.84
N LYS A 94 -9.20 16.46 -0.25
CA LYS A 94 -10.12 17.39 -0.92
C LYS A 94 -9.45 18.67 -1.43
N GLN A 95 -8.27 19.01 -0.91
CA GLN A 95 -7.48 20.17 -1.31
C GLN A 95 -6.43 19.83 -2.39
N GLY A 96 -6.28 18.55 -2.74
CA GLY A 96 -5.32 18.07 -3.74
C GLY A 96 -3.93 17.79 -3.19
N LYS A 97 -3.75 17.69 -1.86
CA LYS A 97 -2.51 17.22 -1.24
C LYS A 97 -2.54 15.69 -1.11
N GLN A 98 -1.40 15.06 -1.40
CA GLN A 98 -1.26 13.61 -1.28
C GLN A 98 -1.28 13.20 0.20
N ILE A 99 -2.22 12.33 0.56
CA ILE A 99 -2.32 11.70 1.89
C ILE A 99 -1.36 10.51 1.94
N THR A 100 -1.44 9.64 0.93
CA THR A 100 -0.61 8.44 0.84
C THR A 100 -0.53 7.96 -0.60
N GLU A 101 0.37 7.03 -0.86
CA GLU A 101 0.42 6.25 -2.07
C GLU A 101 0.71 4.79 -1.73
N TYR A 102 0.18 3.88 -2.53
CA TYR A 102 0.49 2.46 -2.44
C TYR A 102 0.35 1.80 -3.81
N PHE A 103 0.85 0.56 -3.90
CA PHE A 103 0.75 -0.26 -5.08
C PHE A 103 -0.25 -1.41 -4.84
N MET A 104 -1.07 -1.69 -5.85
CA MET A 104 -1.90 -2.88 -5.92
C MET A 104 -1.64 -3.65 -7.22
N GLN A 105 -2.14 -4.88 -7.29
CA GLN A 105 -2.21 -5.62 -8.55
C GLN A 105 -3.08 -4.85 -9.53
N ASP A 106 -2.67 -4.84 -10.80
CA ASP A 106 -3.37 -4.09 -11.83
C ASP A 106 -4.78 -4.62 -12.06
N PRO A 107 -5.83 -3.90 -11.63
CA PRO A 107 -7.18 -4.43 -11.72
C PRO A 107 -7.73 -4.42 -13.14
N LEU A 108 -7.03 -3.75 -14.08
CA LEU A 108 -7.39 -3.72 -15.48
C LEU A 108 -6.80 -4.90 -16.27
N ASN A 109 -5.99 -5.73 -15.62
CA ASN A 109 -5.39 -6.92 -16.21
C ASN A 109 -6.00 -8.18 -15.57
N ILE A 110 -6.33 -9.16 -16.40
CA ILE A 110 -6.86 -10.45 -15.98
C ILE A 110 -5.72 -11.47 -16.05
N HIS A 111 -5.53 -12.20 -14.96
CA HIS A 111 -4.62 -13.34 -14.88
C HIS A 111 -5.43 -14.63 -14.78
N SER A 112 -5.08 -15.64 -15.58
CA SER A 112 -5.59 -16.99 -15.37
C SER A 112 -4.95 -17.58 -14.12
N CYS A 113 -5.75 -18.08 -13.18
CA CYS A 113 -5.25 -18.86 -12.04
C CYS A 113 -4.82 -20.27 -12.47
N GLU A 114 -5.21 -20.71 -13.67
CA GLU A 114 -4.89 -22.01 -14.23
C GLU A 114 -3.74 -21.90 -15.25
N GLY A 115 -2.54 -22.23 -14.77
CA GLY A 115 -1.52 -22.97 -15.53
C GLY A 115 -0.69 -22.24 -16.60
N GLU A 116 -1.14 -21.18 -17.24
CA GLU A 116 -0.40 -20.56 -18.34
C GLU A 116 -0.16 -19.07 -18.11
N ASN A 117 1.04 -18.74 -17.62
CA ASN A 117 1.56 -17.39 -17.33
C ASN A 117 1.64 -16.44 -18.54
N ASN A 118 1.02 -16.76 -19.68
CA ASN A 118 1.26 -16.10 -20.96
C ASN A 118 0.07 -15.30 -21.50
N HIS A 119 -1.10 -15.38 -20.87
CA HIS A 119 -2.30 -14.65 -21.34
C HIS A 119 -2.74 -13.62 -20.31
N VAL A 120 -2.09 -12.44 -20.35
CA VAL A 120 -2.60 -11.25 -19.67
C VAL A 120 -3.65 -10.61 -20.56
N GLY A 121 -4.93 -10.78 -20.21
CA GLY A 121 -6.04 -10.11 -20.87
C GLY A 121 -6.30 -8.73 -20.27
N SER A 122 -6.94 -7.83 -21.02
CA SER A 122 -7.46 -6.58 -20.45
C SER A 122 -8.90 -6.78 -19.97
N LEU A 123 -9.19 -6.35 -18.74
CA LEU A 123 -10.53 -6.35 -18.18
C LEU A 123 -11.30 -5.14 -18.73
N LYS A 124 -12.17 -5.40 -19.72
CA LYS A 124 -13.00 -4.35 -20.32
C LYS A 124 -14.10 -3.88 -19.39
N ASN A 125 -14.81 -4.81 -18.75
CA ASN A 125 -15.90 -4.50 -17.82
C ASN A 125 -15.83 -5.42 -16.61
N GLY A 126 -16.07 -4.89 -15.42
CA GLY A 126 -16.03 -5.67 -14.19
C GLY A 126 -16.16 -4.81 -12.95
N ARG A 127 -15.80 -5.37 -11.80
CA ARG A 127 -15.81 -4.68 -10.50
C ARG A 127 -14.42 -4.77 -9.89
N VAL A 128 -14.00 -3.69 -9.24
CA VAL A 128 -12.73 -3.60 -8.51
C VAL A 128 -12.98 -3.15 -7.08
N PHE A 129 -12.22 -3.74 -6.16
CA PHE A 129 -12.20 -3.37 -4.75
C PHE A 129 -10.85 -2.74 -4.43
N ILE A 130 -10.88 -1.50 -3.97
CA ILE A 130 -9.69 -0.68 -3.72
C ILE A 130 -9.65 -0.34 -2.24
N SER A 131 -8.64 -0.88 -1.54
CA SER A 131 -8.46 -0.65 -0.10
C SER A 131 -7.81 0.71 0.14
N LEU A 132 -8.37 1.55 1.01
CA LEU A 132 -7.95 2.91 1.27
C LEU A 132 -7.73 3.10 2.77
N PRO A 133 -6.77 3.95 3.20
CA PRO A 133 -6.67 4.31 4.60
C PRO A 133 -7.97 4.96 5.07
N LYS A 134 -8.40 4.67 6.30
CA LYS A 134 -9.56 5.32 6.91
C LYS A 134 -9.24 6.79 7.20
N ASN A 135 -9.50 7.66 6.22
CA ASN A 135 -9.27 9.08 6.31
C ASN A 135 -10.43 9.87 5.70
N ASN A 136 -11.05 10.73 6.51
CA ASN A 136 -12.26 11.48 6.16
C ASN A 136 -12.01 12.66 5.21
N SER A 137 -10.74 13.02 5.02
CA SER A 137 -10.31 14.11 4.16
C SER A 137 -10.09 13.66 2.72
N ILE A 138 -10.19 12.36 2.41
CA ILE A 138 -10.00 11.83 1.06
C ILE A 138 -11.01 12.50 0.11
N GLY A 139 -10.49 12.98 -1.02
CA GLY A 139 -11.28 13.55 -2.11
C GLY A 139 -11.15 12.74 -3.38
N LYS A 140 -9.93 12.45 -3.83
CA LYS A 140 -9.69 11.87 -5.16
C LYS A 140 -8.65 10.76 -5.11
N LEU A 141 -8.78 9.82 -6.03
CA LEU A 141 -7.74 8.83 -6.31
C LEU A 141 -7.15 9.09 -7.69
N ILE A 142 -5.83 9.01 -7.80
CA ILE A 142 -5.11 9.06 -9.06
C ILE A 142 -4.48 7.70 -9.29
N PHE A 143 -4.80 7.10 -10.44
CA PHE A 143 -4.30 5.81 -10.84
C PHE A 143 -3.15 5.96 -11.83
N SER A 144 -2.08 5.19 -11.65
CA SER A 144 -0.94 5.20 -12.56
C SER A 144 -0.38 3.79 -12.72
N ARG A 145 0.08 3.50 -13.94
CA ARG A 145 0.83 2.28 -14.28
C ARG A 145 2.22 2.73 -14.71
N ASP A 146 3.25 2.26 -14.01
CA ASP A 146 4.62 2.75 -14.19
C ASP A 146 4.71 4.28 -14.06
N LYS A 147 4.96 4.98 -15.17
CA LYS A 147 5.05 6.45 -15.25
C LYS A 147 3.83 7.09 -15.90
N GLU A 148 2.87 6.29 -16.37
CA GLU A 148 1.68 6.77 -17.07
C GLU A 148 0.50 6.92 -16.13
N ARG A 149 -0.20 8.06 -16.21
CA ARG A 149 -1.45 8.28 -15.48
C ARG A 149 -2.59 7.61 -16.26
N ILE A 150 -3.22 6.62 -15.63
CA ILE A 150 -4.30 5.83 -16.22
C ILE A 150 -5.65 6.51 -16.02
N GLY A 151 -5.86 7.18 -14.89
CA GLY A 151 -7.15 7.78 -14.61
C GLY A 151 -7.20 8.54 -13.29
N THR A 152 -8.34 9.18 -13.06
CA THR A 152 -8.63 9.88 -11.81
C THR A 152 -10.10 9.78 -11.50
N VAL A 153 -10.39 9.47 -10.25
CA VAL A 153 -11.76 9.33 -9.76
C VAL A 153 -11.96 10.23 -8.54
N ASP A 154 -13.10 10.90 -8.51
CA ASP A 154 -13.55 11.64 -7.33
C ASP A 154 -14.41 10.71 -6.48
N ILE A 155 -14.08 10.62 -5.20
CA ILE A 155 -14.77 9.77 -4.23
C ILE A 155 -15.13 10.56 -2.96
N GLY A 156 -14.95 11.89 -2.96
CA GLY A 156 -15.16 12.72 -1.78
C GLY A 156 -16.58 12.64 -1.25
N ASP A 157 -17.57 12.61 -2.15
CA ASP A 157 -18.99 12.48 -1.78
C ASP A 157 -19.31 11.10 -1.20
N LEU A 158 -18.68 10.04 -1.70
CA LEU A 158 -18.84 8.68 -1.16
C LEU A 158 -18.27 8.57 0.26
N ILE A 159 -17.12 9.21 0.52
CA ILE A 159 -16.52 9.29 1.85
C ILE A 159 -17.47 10.01 2.83
N VAL A 160 -18.04 11.15 2.41
CA VAL A 160 -18.99 11.91 3.24
C VAL A 160 -20.27 11.12 3.51
N LYS A 161 -20.80 10.41 2.51
CA LYS A 161 -22.00 9.57 2.66
C LYS A 161 -21.75 8.45 3.67
N THR A 162 -20.59 7.79 3.61
CA THR A 162 -20.21 6.69 4.49
C THR A 162 -20.09 7.12 5.96
N GLN A 163 -19.66 8.37 6.21
CA GLN A 163 -19.60 8.92 7.57
C GLN A 163 -20.98 9.12 8.22
N ARG A 164 -22.00 9.42 7.40
CA ARG A 164 -23.35 9.74 7.88
C ARG A 164 -24.18 8.50 8.17
N ASP A 165 -23.78 7.32 7.69
CA ASP A 165 -24.52 6.06 7.83
C ASP A 165 -23.56 4.88 8.09
N PRO A 166 -22.92 4.82 9.29
CA PRO A 166 -21.94 3.78 9.62
C PRO A 166 -22.56 2.37 9.71
N THR A 167 -23.89 2.26 9.78
CA THR A 167 -24.65 1.01 9.93
C THR A 167 -24.92 0.25 8.62
N LYS A 168 -24.58 0.80 7.44
CA LYS A 168 -24.74 0.10 6.16
C LYS A 168 -23.56 -0.78 5.73
N GLY A 169 -22.52 -0.87 6.56
CA GLY A 169 -21.38 -1.79 6.34
C GLY A 169 -21.60 -3.22 6.87
N GLU A 170 -22.74 -3.49 7.50
CA GLU A 170 -23.11 -4.78 8.06
C GLU A 170 -24.28 -5.38 7.27
N GLN A 171 -23.99 -5.94 6.09
CA GLN A 171 -24.88 -6.89 5.40
C GLN A 171 -24.05 -8.05 4.86
#